data_AF-A0A3A6K1C8-F1
#
_entry.id   AF-A0A3A6K1C8-F1
#
_cell.length_a   1.000
_cell.length_b   1.000
_cell.length_c   1.000
_cell.angle_alpha   90.00
_cell.angle_beta   90.00
_cell.angle_gamma   90.00
#
_symmetry.space_group_name_H-M   'P 1'
#
loop_
_entity.id
_entity.type
_entity.pdbx_description
1 polymer ?
#
loop_
_entity_poly.entity_id
_entity_poly.type
_entity_poly.pdbx_seq_one_letter_code
_entity_poly.pdbx_strand_id
1 'polypeptide(L)'
;MKYIHITKENIDREHICCAMSGKQALAKKEWLKKRFDEGLVFYRSEERGKCFIEYIPAENAWVPIEAGGWLYINCLWVSGSMKGHGYSSELLSECIRDAKEQGKKGICILCAEGRKREFLADPKFLKYKGFKVADISECGINLMYLPFAEDAEQPRFKDCARHPKVSETGFVLYYTDQCPFTYYWVPKVQEAAKEHGISFQAFHITDKEAAQNVPAPVTTYALFRDGEFLTQGIQSDKKFLALAGIK
;
A
#
# COMPACT_ATOMS: atom_id res chain seq x y z
N MET A 1 21.51 9.27 -5.81
CA MET A 1 21.21 8.23 -6.83
C MET A 1 20.52 8.88 -8.03
N LYS A 2 20.55 8.28 -9.24
CA LYS A 2 19.69 8.75 -10.35
C LYS A 2 18.34 8.03 -10.31
N TYR A 3 17.26 8.78 -10.51
CA TYR A 3 15.89 8.26 -10.49
C TYR A 3 15.22 8.48 -11.84
N ILE A 4 14.40 7.51 -12.25
CA ILE A 4 13.60 7.57 -13.46
C ILE A 4 12.14 7.75 -13.04
N HIS A 5 11.52 8.82 -13.52
CA HIS A 5 10.07 9.01 -13.47
C HIS A 5 9.42 8.05 -14.47
N ILE A 6 8.57 7.14 -13.99
CA ILE A 6 7.83 6.23 -14.85
C ILE A 6 6.57 6.94 -15.34
N THR A 7 6.39 6.97 -16.66
CA THR A 7 5.29 7.63 -17.35
C THR A 7 4.62 6.65 -18.32
N LYS A 8 3.49 7.04 -18.92
CA LYS A 8 2.82 6.23 -19.95
C LYS A 8 3.73 5.92 -21.15
N GLU A 9 4.62 6.84 -21.48
CA GLU A 9 5.50 6.77 -22.64
C GLU A 9 6.69 5.83 -22.41
N ASN A 10 7.10 5.60 -21.16
CA ASN A 10 8.26 4.78 -20.84
C ASN A 10 7.94 3.46 -20.13
N ILE A 11 6.78 3.33 -19.49
CA ILE A 11 6.49 2.18 -18.62
C ILE A 11 6.66 0.82 -19.29
N ASP A 12 6.41 0.70 -20.59
CA ASP A 12 6.55 -0.58 -21.31
C ASP A 12 8.01 -1.00 -21.48
N ARG A 13 8.93 -0.05 -21.71
CA ARG A 13 10.38 -0.30 -21.77
C ARG A 13 11.03 -0.40 -20.41
N GLU A 14 10.45 0.23 -19.39
CA GLU A 14 11.02 0.26 -18.06
C GLU A 14 10.68 -0.97 -17.23
N HIS A 15 11.58 -1.30 -16.30
CA HIS A 15 11.27 -2.25 -15.23
C HIS A 15 10.54 -1.52 -14.09
N ILE A 16 9.59 -2.20 -13.48
CA ILE A 16 8.91 -1.73 -12.26
C ILE A 16 9.39 -2.56 -11.06
N CYS A 17 9.58 -1.90 -9.94
CA CYS A 17 10.60 -2.18 -8.94
C CYS A 17 10.47 -3.47 -8.09
N CYS A 18 9.57 -4.38 -8.40
CA CYS A 18 9.22 -5.48 -7.47
C CYS A 18 9.93 -6.81 -7.74
N ALA A 19 11.03 -6.84 -8.50
CA ALA A 19 11.76 -8.06 -8.87
C ALA A 19 10.85 -9.15 -9.51
N MET A 20 9.80 -8.70 -10.20
CA MET A 20 8.82 -9.57 -10.85
C MET A 20 8.97 -9.48 -12.36
N SER A 21 8.85 -10.64 -13.01
CA SER A 21 8.84 -10.81 -14.46
C SER A 21 7.50 -11.40 -14.91
N GLY A 22 7.26 -11.39 -16.23
CA GLY A 22 6.06 -12.00 -16.81
C GLY A 22 4.76 -11.30 -16.43
N LYS A 23 3.70 -12.09 -16.23
CA LYS A 23 2.31 -11.58 -16.12
C LYS A 23 2.07 -10.65 -14.94
N GLN A 24 2.77 -10.86 -13.82
CA GLN A 24 2.67 -10.02 -12.62
C GLN A 24 3.13 -8.58 -12.88
N ALA A 25 4.25 -8.45 -13.61
CA ALA A 25 4.76 -7.14 -14.01
C ALA A 25 3.79 -6.45 -14.97
N LEU A 26 3.21 -7.20 -15.93
CA LEU A 26 2.23 -6.65 -16.86
C LEU A 26 0.98 -6.12 -16.15
N ALA A 27 0.41 -6.89 -15.22
CA ALA A 27 -0.76 -6.46 -14.45
C ALA A 27 -0.51 -5.14 -13.68
N LYS A 28 0.64 -5.03 -13.00
CA LYS A 28 1.00 -3.78 -12.30
C LYS A 28 1.29 -2.62 -13.27
N LYS A 29 1.86 -2.88 -14.45
CA LYS A 29 2.05 -1.82 -15.46
C LYS A 29 0.70 -1.29 -15.94
N GLU A 30 -0.25 -2.17 -16.22
CA GLU A 30 -1.61 -1.77 -16.63
C GLU A 30 -2.34 -1.02 -15.52
N TRP A 31 -2.16 -1.44 -14.26
CA TRP A 31 -2.62 -0.67 -13.11
C TRP A 31 -2.06 0.75 -13.10
N LEU A 32 -0.73 0.89 -13.16
CA LEU A 32 -0.05 2.19 -13.14
C LEU A 32 -0.51 3.09 -14.28
N LYS A 33 -0.61 2.57 -15.51
CA LYS A 33 -1.10 3.32 -16.68
C LYS A 33 -2.46 3.97 -16.43
N LYS A 34 -3.39 3.23 -15.79
CA LYS A 34 -4.72 3.74 -15.44
C LYS A 34 -4.69 4.77 -14.31
N ARG A 35 -3.72 4.71 -13.40
CA ARG A 35 -3.62 5.62 -12.25
C ARG A 35 -2.82 6.89 -12.58
N PHE A 36 -1.99 6.89 -13.62
CA PHE A 36 -1.27 8.09 -14.07
C PHE A 36 -2.23 9.23 -14.43
N ASP A 37 -3.38 8.93 -15.02
CA ASP A 37 -4.44 9.92 -15.29
C ASP A 37 -5.08 10.49 -14.01
N GLU A 38 -4.93 9.81 -12.88
CA GLU A 38 -5.42 10.23 -11.56
C GLU A 38 -4.34 10.98 -10.76
N GLY A 39 -3.20 11.29 -11.40
CA GLY A 39 -2.07 11.99 -10.79
C GLY A 39 -1.10 11.08 -10.03
N LEU A 40 -1.15 9.76 -10.23
CA LEU A 40 -0.15 8.87 -9.64
C LEU A 40 1.24 9.18 -10.20
N VAL A 41 2.22 9.27 -9.31
CA VAL A 41 3.63 9.45 -9.63
C VAL A 41 4.41 8.24 -9.14
N PHE A 42 5.34 7.76 -9.98
CA PHE A 42 6.19 6.61 -9.67
C PHE A 42 7.63 6.90 -10.06
N TYR A 43 8.52 6.94 -9.07
CA TYR A 43 9.97 7.04 -9.30
C TYR A 43 10.67 5.77 -8.85
N ARG A 44 11.61 5.28 -9.65
CA ARG A 44 12.53 4.19 -9.25
C ARG A 44 13.99 4.58 -9.47
N SER A 45 14.92 3.94 -8.77
CA SER A 45 16.35 4.04 -9.08
C SER A 45 16.64 3.57 -10.50
N GLU A 46 17.56 4.22 -11.21
CA GLU A 46 18.03 3.77 -12.52
C GLU A 46 18.61 2.35 -12.44
N GLU A 47 19.38 2.08 -11.38
CA GLU A 47 19.88 0.77 -11.02
C GLU A 47 18.75 -0.22 -10.76
N ARG A 48 18.92 -1.45 -11.24
CA ARG A 48 17.97 -2.54 -10.96
C ARG A 48 18.04 -2.90 -9.48
N GLY A 49 16.93 -2.68 -8.78
CA GLY A 49 16.82 -3.01 -7.37
C GLY A 49 15.43 -2.69 -6.84
N LYS A 50 15.25 -2.90 -5.54
CA LYS A 50 14.05 -2.48 -4.80
C LYS A 50 14.32 -1.11 -4.17
N CYS A 51 14.24 -0.05 -4.96
CA CYS A 51 14.45 1.34 -4.58
C CYS A 51 13.49 2.24 -5.38
N PHE A 52 12.35 2.59 -4.80
CA PHE A 52 11.31 3.36 -5.47
C PHE A 52 10.35 4.04 -4.49
N ILE A 53 9.60 5.00 -5.01
CA ILE A 53 8.45 5.61 -4.34
C ILE A 53 7.27 5.69 -5.33
N GLU A 54 6.07 5.43 -4.82
CA GLU A 54 4.79 5.56 -5.50
C GLU A 54 3.87 6.40 -4.62
N TYR A 55 3.30 7.47 -5.17
CA TYR A 55 2.36 8.34 -4.47
C TYR A 55 1.31 8.91 -5.42
N ILE A 56 0.21 9.44 -4.87
CA ILE A 56 -0.95 9.92 -5.63
C ILE A 56 -1.64 11.03 -4.83
N PRO A 57 -2.38 11.97 -5.46
CA PRO A 57 -3.33 12.81 -4.74
C PRO A 57 -4.24 11.95 -3.85
N ALA A 58 -4.38 12.30 -2.58
CA ALA A 58 -5.00 11.43 -1.60
C ALA A 58 -6.52 11.27 -1.82
N GLU A 59 -7.17 12.23 -2.47
CA GLU A 59 -8.53 12.11 -3.00
C GLU A 59 -8.70 10.95 -4.01
N ASN A 60 -7.60 10.56 -4.66
CA ASN A 60 -7.55 9.43 -5.60
C ASN A 60 -6.90 8.17 -5.00
N ALA A 61 -6.50 8.21 -3.73
CA ALA A 61 -5.87 7.07 -3.08
C ALA A 61 -6.85 5.90 -2.98
N TRP A 62 -6.34 4.69 -3.23
CA TRP A 62 -7.11 3.46 -3.14
C TRP A 62 -7.16 2.94 -1.71
N VAL A 63 -7.35 3.83 -0.73
CA VAL A 63 -7.51 3.48 0.69
C VAL A 63 -8.64 4.32 1.29
N PRO A 64 -9.38 3.82 2.28
CA PRO A 64 -10.53 4.52 2.87
C PRO A 64 -10.09 5.63 3.84
N ILE A 65 -9.57 6.72 3.29
CA ILE A 65 -9.14 7.91 4.04
C ILE A 65 -9.86 9.16 3.54
N GLU A 66 -10.03 10.13 4.44
CA GLU A 66 -10.42 11.50 4.14
C GLU A 66 -9.19 12.38 4.27
N ALA A 67 -8.61 12.73 3.14
CA ALA A 67 -7.34 13.44 3.06
C ALA A 67 -7.29 14.40 1.86
N GLY A 68 -8.41 15.10 1.59
CA GLY A 68 -8.48 16.05 0.48
C GLY A 68 -7.39 17.12 0.57
N GLY A 69 -6.62 17.26 -0.52
CA GLY A 69 -5.51 18.21 -0.61
C GLY A 69 -4.17 17.69 -0.07
N TRP A 70 -4.06 16.40 0.25
CA TRP A 70 -2.81 15.73 0.62
C TRP A 70 -2.26 14.92 -0.55
N LEU A 71 -0.95 14.59 -0.55
CA LEU A 71 -0.47 13.42 -1.31
C LEU A 71 -0.42 12.20 -0.39
N TYR A 72 -0.88 11.07 -0.90
CA TYR A 72 -0.78 9.78 -0.22
C TYR A 72 0.34 8.95 -0.83
N ILE A 73 1.28 8.51 -0.01
CA ILE A 73 2.34 7.59 -0.43
C ILE A 73 1.77 6.17 -0.39
N ASN A 74 1.59 5.59 -1.58
CA ASN A 74 1.19 4.20 -1.75
C ASN A 74 2.31 3.24 -1.32
N CYS A 75 3.56 3.55 -1.68
CA CYS A 75 4.69 2.69 -1.37
C CYS A 75 6.00 3.49 -1.34
N LEU A 76 6.81 3.27 -0.32
CA LEU A 76 8.21 3.71 -0.27
C LEU A 76 9.07 2.50 0.09
N TRP A 77 9.85 2.01 -0.87
CA TRP A 77 10.59 0.77 -0.69
C TRP A 77 12.05 0.92 -1.08
N VAL A 78 12.93 0.75 -0.09
CA VAL A 78 14.38 0.62 -0.27
C VAL A 78 14.86 -0.64 0.44
N SER A 79 15.42 -1.60 -0.30
CA SER A 79 15.85 -2.87 0.26
C SER A 79 17.08 -3.50 -0.40
N GLY A 80 17.63 -4.55 0.24
CA GLY A 80 18.84 -5.23 -0.23
C GLY A 80 20.07 -4.32 -0.14
N SER A 81 20.91 -4.38 -1.16
CA SER A 81 22.10 -3.54 -1.33
C SER A 81 21.79 -2.03 -1.39
N MET A 82 20.53 -1.65 -1.59
CA MET A 82 20.13 -0.23 -1.65
C MET A 82 19.93 0.40 -0.25
N LYS A 83 19.93 -0.40 0.83
CA LYS A 83 19.73 0.12 2.21
C LYS A 83 20.99 0.79 2.74
N GLY A 84 20.82 1.77 3.62
CA GLY A 84 21.92 2.42 4.34
C GLY A 84 22.57 3.60 3.60
N HIS A 85 22.17 3.86 2.35
CA HIS A 85 22.74 4.91 1.51
C HIS A 85 21.95 6.23 1.50
N GLY A 86 20.89 6.34 2.30
CA GLY A 86 20.06 7.55 2.34
C GLY A 86 18.99 7.65 1.23
N TYR A 87 18.91 6.70 0.29
CA TYR A 87 17.99 6.74 -0.85
C TYR A 87 16.51 6.88 -0.50
N SER A 88 16.06 6.34 0.64
CA SER A 88 14.68 6.55 1.10
C SER A 88 14.40 8.01 1.47
N SER A 89 15.43 8.74 1.90
CA SER A 89 15.34 10.17 2.19
C SER A 89 15.31 10.98 0.89
N GLU A 90 16.13 10.63 -0.10
CA GLU A 90 16.11 11.28 -1.42
C GLU A 90 14.73 11.15 -2.09
N LEU A 91 14.20 9.93 -2.15
CA LEU A 91 12.86 9.65 -2.72
C LEU A 91 11.74 10.39 -1.97
N LEU A 92 11.80 10.43 -0.63
CA LEU A 92 10.83 11.15 0.18
C LEU A 92 10.92 12.67 -0.06
N SER A 93 12.13 13.22 -0.17
CA SER A 93 12.35 14.65 -0.46
C SER A 93 11.75 15.05 -1.81
N GLU A 94 11.84 14.20 -2.83
CA GLU A 94 11.18 14.46 -4.13
C GLU A 94 9.65 14.50 -4.00
N CYS A 95 9.05 13.56 -3.27
CA CYS A 95 7.60 13.60 -3.00
C CYS A 95 7.19 14.86 -2.21
N ILE A 96 8.01 15.30 -1.24
CA ILE A 96 7.77 16.55 -0.49
C ILE A 96 7.87 17.77 -1.41
N ARG A 97 8.88 17.82 -2.29
CA ARG A 97 9.05 18.91 -3.25
C ARG A 97 7.83 19.01 -4.18
N ASP A 98 7.43 17.88 -4.75
CA ASP A 98 6.27 17.78 -5.65
C ASP A 98 4.95 18.17 -4.93
N ALA A 99 4.74 17.71 -3.70
CA ALA A 99 3.59 18.12 -2.89
C ALA A 99 3.54 19.63 -2.67
N LYS A 100 4.69 20.28 -2.43
CA LYS A 100 4.76 21.75 -2.26
C LYS A 100 4.49 22.49 -3.56
N GLU A 101 5.04 22.04 -4.68
CA GLU A 101 4.82 22.63 -6.01
C GLU A 101 3.35 22.54 -6.43
N GLN A 102 2.66 21.47 -6.03
CA GLN A 102 1.21 21.31 -6.23
C GLN A 102 0.34 22.05 -5.20
N GLY A 103 0.93 22.78 -4.25
CA GLY A 103 0.18 23.49 -3.22
C GLY A 103 -0.60 22.58 -2.26
N LYS A 104 -0.11 21.35 -2.02
CA LYS A 104 -0.76 20.38 -1.13
C LYS A 104 -0.54 20.74 0.35
N LYS A 105 -1.45 20.29 1.22
CA LYS A 105 -1.40 20.46 2.69
C LYS A 105 -0.21 19.75 3.34
N GLY A 106 0.28 18.69 2.69
CA GLY A 106 1.36 17.83 3.16
C GLY A 106 1.30 16.47 2.50
N ILE A 107 1.95 15.49 3.12
CA ILE A 107 1.96 14.09 2.68
C ILE A 107 1.50 13.14 3.78
N CYS A 108 0.82 12.05 3.42
CA CYS A 108 0.37 11.02 4.36
C CYS A 108 0.69 9.61 3.86
N ILE A 109 0.77 8.66 4.79
CA ILE A 109 1.17 7.27 4.53
C ILE A 109 0.65 6.35 5.65
N LEU A 110 0.35 5.10 5.31
CA LEU A 110 0.01 4.09 6.30
C LEU A 110 1.25 3.52 6.99
N CYS A 111 1.14 3.34 8.29
CA CYS A 111 2.13 2.73 9.15
C CYS A 111 1.44 1.82 10.17
N ALA A 112 2.24 1.17 11.01
CA ALA A 112 1.74 0.32 12.09
C ALA A 112 2.14 0.89 13.44
N GLU A 113 1.25 0.74 14.42
CA GLU A 113 1.54 1.13 15.78
C GLU A 113 2.64 0.23 16.39
N GLY A 114 3.51 0.84 17.20
CA GLY A 114 4.59 0.18 17.94
C GLY A 114 5.77 -0.27 17.07
N ARG A 115 5.56 -1.20 16.13
CA ARG A 115 6.62 -1.80 15.32
C ARG A 115 6.23 -1.95 13.86
N LYS A 116 7.24 -2.00 13.00
CA LYS A 116 7.08 -2.28 11.57
C LYS A 116 6.32 -3.60 11.35
N ARG A 117 5.32 -3.56 10.47
CA ARG A 117 4.62 -4.74 9.94
C ARG A 117 4.92 -4.89 8.44
N GLU A 118 4.69 -6.09 7.90
CA GLU A 118 4.93 -6.35 6.47
C GLU A 118 4.14 -5.35 5.60
N PHE A 119 4.77 -4.89 4.52
CA PHE A 119 4.21 -3.97 3.52
C PHE A 119 3.74 -2.60 4.03
N LEU A 120 3.99 -2.25 5.29
CA LEU A 120 3.75 -0.93 5.86
C LEU A 120 5.07 -0.17 6.11
N ALA A 121 4.96 1.15 6.18
CA ALA A 121 6.09 2.02 6.47
C ALA A 121 6.70 1.73 7.86
N ASP A 122 7.98 2.03 8.03
CA ASP A 122 8.65 1.85 9.32
C ASP A 122 8.34 3.06 10.23
N PRO A 123 7.71 2.86 11.40
CA PRO A 123 7.32 3.96 12.29
C PRO A 123 8.52 4.75 12.82
N LYS A 124 9.69 4.11 12.99
CA LYS A 124 10.90 4.81 13.46
C LYS A 124 11.44 5.74 12.38
N PHE A 125 11.44 5.28 11.12
CA PHE A 125 11.85 6.11 9.99
C PHE A 125 10.92 7.31 9.81
N LEU A 126 9.60 7.11 9.85
CA LEU A 126 8.64 8.19 9.67
C LEU A 126 8.74 9.24 10.80
N LYS A 127 8.83 8.81 12.05
CA LYS A 127 9.05 9.72 13.19
C LYS A 127 10.35 10.51 13.05
N TYR A 128 11.45 9.87 12.66
CA TYR A 128 12.71 10.55 12.38
C TYR A 128 12.58 11.60 11.27
N LYS A 129 11.69 11.37 10.30
CA LYS A 129 11.36 12.32 9.22
C LYS A 129 10.32 13.37 9.61
N GLY A 130 9.90 13.44 10.87
CA GLY A 130 8.97 14.44 11.37
C GLY A 130 7.50 14.13 11.14
N PHE A 131 7.15 12.92 10.68
CA PHE A 131 5.75 12.52 10.57
C PHE A 131 5.12 12.38 11.95
N LYS A 132 3.85 12.76 12.04
CA LYS A 132 2.99 12.63 13.22
C LYS A 132 1.89 11.59 12.93
N VAL A 133 1.29 11.05 13.97
CA VAL A 133 0.11 10.17 13.83
C VAL A 133 -1.12 11.06 13.73
N ALA A 134 -1.95 10.84 12.70
CA ALA A 134 -3.23 11.56 12.52
C ALA A 134 -4.41 10.75 13.07
N ASP A 135 -4.45 9.46 12.75
CA ASP A 135 -5.55 8.56 13.12
C ASP A 135 -5.05 7.12 13.25
N ILE A 136 -5.75 6.30 14.03
CA ILE A 136 -5.39 4.92 14.35
C ILE A 136 -6.64 4.04 14.23
N SER A 137 -6.56 2.96 13.46
CA SER A 137 -7.61 1.93 13.44
C SER A 137 -7.46 0.95 14.59
N GLU A 138 -8.54 0.27 14.96
CA GLU A 138 -8.53 -0.73 16.04
C GLU A 138 -7.61 -1.93 15.78
N CYS A 139 -7.28 -2.20 14.51
CA CYS A 139 -6.29 -3.24 14.17
C CYS A 139 -4.83 -2.77 14.31
N GLY A 140 -4.60 -1.54 14.81
CA GLY A 140 -3.29 -0.96 15.07
C GLY A 140 -2.52 -0.54 13.81
N ILE A 141 -3.24 -0.23 12.73
CA ILE A 141 -2.70 0.44 11.54
C ILE A 141 -3.04 1.92 11.69
N ASN A 142 -2.06 2.78 11.53
CA ASN A 142 -2.23 4.21 11.69
C ASN A 142 -1.95 4.97 10.40
N LEU A 143 -2.63 6.10 10.25
CA LEU A 143 -2.38 7.08 9.21
C LEU A 143 -1.39 8.09 9.78
N MET A 144 -0.20 8.15 9.21
CA MET A 144 0.81 9.15 9.56
C MET A 144 0.87 10.24 8.51
N TYR A 145 1.22 11.45 8.94
CA TYR A 145 1.25 12.62 8.07
C TYR A 145 2.41 13.57 8.39
N LEU A 146 2.87 14.29 7.38
CA LEU A 146 3.84 15.36 7.47
C LEU A 146 3.18 16.65 6.93
N PRO A 147 2.67 17.53 7.81
CA PRO A 147 2.02 18.76 7.40
C PRO A 147 3.03 19.82 6.95
N PHE A 148 2.64 20.71 6.04
CA PHE A 148 3.44 21.88 5.65
C PHE A 148 3.00 23.19 6.32
N ALA A 149 1.82 23.20 6.94
CA ALA A 149 1.30 24.29 7.75
C ALA A 149 0.88 23.75 9.14
N GLU A 150 0.97 24.57 10.17
CA GLU A 150 0.67 24.14 11.55
C GLU A 150 -0.82 23.83 11.77
N ASP A 151 -1.69 24.51 11.04
CA ASP A 151 -3.16 24.45 11.12
C ASP A 151 -3.79 23.56 10.02
N ALA A 152 -2.97 22.81 9.28
CA ALA A 152 -3.48 21.91 8.24
C ALA A 152 -4.42 20.86 8.84
N GLU A 153 -5.64 20.80 8.30
CA GLU A 153 -6.64 19.78 8.65
C GLU A 153 -6.06 18.36 8.48
N GLN A 154 -6.10 17.60 9.57
CA GLN A 154 -5.46 16.28 9.65
C GLN A 154 -6.17 15.25 8.75
N PRO A 155 -5.43 14.42 8.02
CA PRO A 155 -6.03 13.32 7.28
C PRO A 155 -6.53 12.24 8.25
N ARG A 156 -7.66 11.60 7.98
CA ARG A 156 -8.24 10.59 8.88
C ARG A 156 -8.74 9.37 8.11
N PHE A 157 -8.97 8.26 8.82
CA PHE A 157 -9.69 7.14 8.23
C PHE A 157 -11.16 7.51 8.06
N LYS A 158 -11.81 6.92 7.05
CA LYS A 158 -13.27 6.83 7.03
C LYS A 158 -13.74 5.86 8.11
N ASP A 159 -14.98 6.03 8.58
CA ASP A 159 -15.55 5.20 9.65
C ASP A 159 -15.51 3.69 9.34
N CYS A 160 -15.73 3.31 8.07
CA CYS A 160 -15.68 1.90 7.65
C CYS A 160 -14.33 1.24 7.92
N ALA A 161 -13.23 2.01 7.96
CA ALA A 161 -11.88 1.49 8.11
C ALA A 161 -11.30 1.63 9.51
N ARG A 162 -11.92 2.45 10.36
CA ARG A 162 -11.50 2.64 11.76
C ARG A 162 -11.75 1.40 12.61
N HIS A 163 -12.81 0.66 12.29
CA HIS A 163 -13.25 -0.55 12.98
C HIS A 163 -13.29 -1.74 12.00
N PRO A 164 -12.12 -2.32 11.63
CA PRO A 164 -12.08 -3.33 10.57
C PRO A 164 -12.84 -4.59 10.97
N LYS A 165 -14.00 -4.80 10.34
CA LYS A 165 -14.90 -5.91 10.65
C LYS A 165 -15.70 -6.29 9.42
N VAL A 166 -15.96 -7.59 9.28
CA VAL A 166 -16.80 -8.15 8.20
C VAL A 166 -17.91 -9.02 8.79
N SER A 167 -18.97 -9.26 8.04
CA SER A 167 -20.11 -10.07 8.50
C SER A 167 -19.92 -11.57 8.23
N GLU A 168 -19.03 -11.86 7.30
CA GLU A 168 -18.78 -13.16 6.72
C GLU A 168 -17.93 -14.04 7.66
N THR A 169 -18.29 -15.32 7.72
CA THR A 169 -17.59 -16.35 8.50
C THR A 169 -16.51 -17.05 7.67
N GLY A 170 -15.53 -17.66 8.32
CA GLY A 170 -14.37 -18.24 7.65
C GLY A 170 -13.38 -17.16 7.21
N PHE A 171 -12.55 -17.47 6.21
CA PHE A 171 -11.54 -16.53 5.73
C PHE A 171 -12.08 -15.64 4.63
N VAL A 172 -11.84 -14.34 4.76
CA VAL A 172 -12.29 -13.33 3.79
C VAL A 172 -11.11 -12.43 3.44
N LEU A 173 -10.81 -12.31 2.14
CA LEU A 173 -9.72 -11.50 1.64
C LEU A 173 -10.25 -10.37 0.77
N TYR A 174 -9.90 -9.13 1.11
CA TYR A 174 -9.99 -7.99 0.21
C TYR A 174 -8.61 -7.67 -0.36
N TYR A 175 -8.51 -7.47 -1.68
CA TYR A 175 -7.23 -7.15 -2.30
C TYR A 175 -7.38 -6.32 -3.58
N THR A 176 -6.29 -5.67 -3.98
CA THR A 176 -6.18 -4.91 -5.24
C THR A 176 -4.98 -5.39 -6.06
N ASP A 177 -4.94 -5.00 -7.33
CA ASP A 177 -3.79 -5.16 -8.22
C ASP A 177 -2.65 -4.14 -7.94
N GLN A 178 -2.78 -3.28 -6.92
CA GLN A 178 -1.74 -2.29 -6.58
C GLN A 178 -0.42 -2.96 -6.21
N CYS A 179 -0.44 -4.09 -5.50
CA CYS A 179 0.77 -4.83 -5.20
C CYS A 179 0.88 -6.06 -6.11
N PRO A 180 1.90 -6.14 -6.98
CA PRO A 180 2.03 -7.24 -7.94
C PRO A 180 2.18 -8.64 -7.30
N PHE A 181 2.48 -8.74 -6.01
CA PHE A 181 2.50 -10.02 -5.29
C PHE A 181 1.11 -10.65 -5.15
N THR A 182 0.01 -9.87 -5.18
CA THR A 182 -1.35 -10.41 -5.05
C THR A 182 -1.71 -11.29 -6.24
N TYR A 183 -1.29 -10.91 -7.45
CA TYR A 183 -1.46 -11.72 -8.66
C TYR A 183 -0.91 -13.15 -8.50
N TYR A 184 0.21 -13.32 -7.80
CA TYR A 184 0.80 -14.63 -7.58
C TYR A 184 0.19 -15.39 -6.41
N TRP A 185 0.02 -14.71 -5.28
CA TRP A 185 -0.28 -15.38 -4.02
C TRP A 185 -1.77 -15.60 -3.78
N VAL A 186 -2.66 -14.73 -4.29
CA VAL A 186 -4.10 -14.90 -4.10
C VAL A 186 -4.61 -16.21 -4.73
N PRO A 187 -4.29 -16.55 -6.00
CA PRO A 187 -4.72 -17.82 -6.57
C PRO A 187 -4.19 -19.04 -5.82
N LYS A 188 -2.94 -18.97 -5.32
CA LYS A 188 -2.33 -20.05 -4.53
C LYS A 188 -2.99 -20.26 -3.18
N VAL A 189 -3.39 -19.18 -2.52
CA VAL A 189 -4.14 -19.25 -1.26
C VAL A 189 -5.54 -19.81 -1.51
N GLN A 190 -6.21 -19.42 -2.60
CA GLN A 190 -7.50 -19.99 -3.00
C GLN A 190 -7.41 -21.49 -3.27
N GLU A 191 -6.36 -21.93 -3.99
CA GLU A 191 -6.09 -23.35 -4.25
C GLU A 191 -5.83 -24.12 -2.95
N ALA A 192 -4.93 -23.63 -2.10
CA ALA A 192 -4.63 -24.25 -0.80
C ALA A 192 -5.87 -24.35 0.10
N ALA A 193 -6.72 -23.30 0.13
CA ALA A 193 -7.97 -23.32 0.88
C ALA A 193 -8.91 -24.41 0.36
N LYS A 194 -9.06 -24.51 -0.96
CA LYS A 194 -9.90 -25.53 -1.61
C LYS A 194 -9.40 -26.95 -1.32
N GLU A 195 -8.09 -27.19 -1.43
CA GLU A 195 -7.47 -28.49 -1.17
C GLU A 195 -7.69 -28.98 0.28
N HIS A 196 -7.75 -28.05 1.24
CA HIS A 196 -7.90 -28.35 2.66
C HIS A 196 -9.34 -28.17 3.18
N GLY A 197 -10.31 -27.90 2.30
CA GLY A 197 -11.71 -27.68 2.70
C GLY A 197 -11.93 -26.45 3.59
N ILE A 198 -11.07 -25.44 3.50
CA ILE A 198 -11.19 -24.19 4.26
C ILE A 198 -12.17 -23.25 3.55
N SER A 199 -13.17 -22.75 4.27
CA SER A 199 -14.05 -21.69 3.76
C SER A 199 -13.24 -20.41 3.52
N PHE A 200 -13.13 -20.01 2.25
CA PHE A 200 -12.34 -18.86 1.82
C PHE A 200 -13.06 -18.08 0.72
N GLN A 201 -13.17 -16.76 0.90
CA GLN A 201 -13.72 -15.83 -0.07
C GLN A 201 -12.69 -14.75 -0.39
N ALA A 202 -12.54 -14.41 -1.67
CA ALA A 202 -11.68 -13.31 -2.10
C ALA A 202 -12.48 -12.28 -2.91
N PHE A 203 -12.47 -11.05 -2.45
CA PHE A 203 -13.07 -9.88 -3.06
C PHE A 203 -11.96 -9.08 -3.76
N HIS A 204 -11.93 -9.18 -5.09
CA HIS A 204 -11.04 -8.37 -5.91
C HIS A 204 -11.63 -6.97 -6.11
N ILE A 205 -10.96 -5.97 -5.56
CA ILE A 205 -11.35 -4.58 -5.68
C ILE A 205 -10.76 -4.01 -6.98
N THR A 206 -11.64 -3.66 -7.91
CA THR A 206 -11.25 -3.26 -9.28
C THR A 206 -11.54 -1.80 -9.61
N ASP A 207 -12.15 -1.07 -8.67
CA ASP A 207 -12.41 0.36 -8.79
C ASP A 207 -12.10 1.13 -7.48
N LYS A 208 -11.87 2.44 -7.65
CA LYS A 208 -11.48 3.35 -6.58
C LYS A 208 -12.56 3.51 -5.52
N GLU A 209 -13.82 3.57 -5.91
CA GLU A 209 -14.93 3.82 -4.99
C GLU A 209 -15.09 2.64 -4.03
N ALA A 210 -15.04 1.41 -4.54
CA ALA A 210 -15.02 0.20 -3.72
C ALA A 210 -13.80 0.21 -2.78
N ALA A 211 -12.60 0.54 -3.28
CA ALA A 211 -11.38 0.61 -2.45
C ALA A 211 -11.50 1.61 -1.30
N GLN A 212 -12.10 2.77 -1.56
CA GLN A 212 -12.32 3.80 -0.57
C GLN A 212 -13.47 3.51 0.41
N ASN A 213 -14.14 2.36 0.29
CA ASN A 213 -15.23 1.92 1.16
C ASN A 213 -15.00 0.52 1.78
N VAL A 214 -13.84 -0.10 1.57
CA VAL A 214 -13.46 -1.38 2.20
C VAL A 214 -13.48 -1.24 3.73
N PRO A 215 -13.94 -2.26 4.48
CA PRO A 215 -13.92 -2.24 5.93
C PRO A 215 -12.52 -2.52 6.52
N ALA A 216 -11.48 -1.89 5.97
CA ALA A 216 -10.09 -2.07 6.39
C ALA A 216 -9.25 -0.84 6.03
N PRO A 217 -8.28 -0.43 6.86
CA PRO A 217 -7.41 0.71 6.56
C PRO A 217 -6.48 0.46 5.37
N VAL A 218 -6.28 -0.81 4.97
CA VAL A 218 -5.42 -1.23 3.86
C VAL A 218 -6.27 -2.02 2.87
N THR A 219 -6.07 -1.77 1.58
CA THR A 219 -6.82 -2.42 0.48
C THR A 219 -5.94 -3.28 -0.41
N THR A 220 -4.61 -3.14 -0.29
CA THR A 220 -3.65 -3.96 -1.03
C THR A 220 -3.86 -5.44 -0.75
N TYR A 221 -4.00 -5.78 0.53
CA TYR A 221 -4.29 -7.11 1.03
C TYR A 221 -4.83 -6.95 2.45
N ALA A 222 -6.05 -7.40 2.72
CA ALA A 222 -6.66 -7.38 4.04
C ALA A 222 -7.41 -8.70 4.26
N LEU A 223 -6.83 -9.55 5.10
CA LEU A 223 -7.36 -10.86 5.43
C LEU A 223 -8.09 -10.80 6.78
N PHE A 224 -9.28 -11.37 6.80
CA PHE A 224 -10.14 -11.53 7.96
C PHE A 224 -10.37 -13.01 8.23
N ARG A 225 -10.73 -13.31 9.48
CA ARG A 225 -11.23 -14.61 9.90
C ARG A 225 -12.40 -14.41 10.86
N ASP A 226 -13.54 -15.01 10.53
CA ASP A 226 -14.73 -15.03 11.39
C ASP A 226 -15.15 -13.61 11.83
N GLY A 227 -15.17 -12.69 10.88
CA GLY A 227 -15.52 -11.28 11.10
C GLY A 227 -14.39 -10.36 11.55
N GLU A 228 -13.28 -10.91 12.05
CA GLU A 228 -12.20 -10.13 12.67
C GLU A 228 -10.99 -9.96 11.74
N PHE A 229 -10.38 -8.77 11.76
CA PHE A 229 -9.18 -8.50 10.99
C PHE A 229 -8.00 -9.34 11.49
N LEU A 230 -7.37 -10.07 10.57
CA LEU A 230 -6.27 -10.97 10.90
C LEU A 230 -4.91 -10.38 10.50
N THR A 231 -4.77 -9.89 9.27
CA THR A 231 -3.49 -9.36 8.77
C THR A 231 -3.62 -8.63 7.44
N GLN A 232 -2.78 -7.61 7.24
CA GLN A 232 -2.51 -6.97 5.96
C GLN A 232 -1.27 -7.52 5.23
N GLY A 233 -0.54 -8.45 5.87
CA GLY A 233 0.62 -9.10 5.26
C GLY A 233 0.17 -10.04 4.15
N ILE A 234 0.85 -10.01 3.01
CA ILE A 234 0.57 -10.93 1.90
C ILE A 234 0.92 -12.35 2.32
N GLN A 235 -0.07 -13.25 2.24
CA GLN A 235 0.09 -14.63 2.64
C GLN A 235 0.60 -15.48 1.48
N SER A 236 1.61 -16.30 1.74
CA SER A 236 1.85 -17.49 0.92
C SER A 236 0.85 -18.59 1.31
N ASP A 237 0.75 -19.63 0.48
CA ASP A 237 0.09 -20.90 0.82
C ASP A 237 0.44 -21.38 2.24
N LYS A 238 1.73 -21.53 2.56
CA LYS A 238 2.20 -21.98 3.87
C LYS A 238 1.82 -21.05 5.02
N LYS A 239 1.93 -19.73 4.83
CA LYS A 239 1.56 -18.74 5.87
C LYS A 239 0.05 -18.79 6.11
N PHE A 240 -0.74 -18.88 5.05
CA PHE A 240 -2.19 -19.00 5.14
C PHE A 240 -2.62 -20.29 5.85
N LEU A 241 -2.05 -21.44 5.49
CA LEU A 241 -2.35 -22.72 6.14
C LEU A 241 -2.01 -22.69 7.64
N ALA A 242 -0.90 -22.07 8.03
CA ALA A 242 -0.56 -21.87 9.43
C ALA A 242 -1.62 -21.03 10.18
N LEU A 243 -2.17 -19.98 9.55
CA LEU A 243 -3.28 -19.20 10.11
C LEU A 243 -4.58 -20.00 10.23
N ALA A 244 -4.78 -20.98 9.34
CA ALA A 244 -5.89 -21.93 9.39
C ALA A 244 -5.67 -23.08 10.40
N GLY A 245 -4.50 -23.16 11.04
CA GLY A 245 -4.16 -24.22 11.99
C GLY A 245 -3.68 -25.52 11.33
N ILE A 246 -3.30 -25.48 10.05
CA ILE A 246 -2.79 -26.61 9.28
C ILE A 246 -1.26 -26.48 9.21
N LYS A 247 -0.55 -27.55 9.61
CA LYS A 247 0.91 -27.62 9.66
C LYS A 247 1.51 -28.22 8.40
#